data_AF-A0A9E1J5H9-F1
#
_entry.id   AF-A0A9E1J5H9-F1
#
_cell.length_a   1.000
_cell.length_b   1.000
_cell.length_c   1.000
_cell.angle_alpha   90.00
_cell.angle_beta   90.00
_cell.angle_gamma   90.00
#
_symmetry.space_group_name_H-M   'P 1'
#
loop_
_entity.id
_entity.type
_entity.pdbx_description
1 polymer ?
#
loop_
_entity_poly.entity_id
_entity_poly.type
_entity_poly.pdbx_seq_one_letter_code
_entity_poly.pdbx_strand_id
1 'polypeptide(L)'
;MRISIDEARQLVVRVMVANAHSSEYAGIIADHIIDCELRGLEYGGLARVISIVERLQRTGAPKAAVEVAHQTPVSARLRGNDNLGYIVAYKATE
;
A
#
# COMPACT_ATOMS: atom_id res chain seq x y z
N MET A 1 16.96 -15.57 -8.03
CA MET A 1 17.32 -14.13 -8.16
C MET A 1 17.57 -13.59 -6.76
N ARG A 2 18.60 -12.77 -6.53
CA ARG A 2 18.85 -12.11 -5.24
C ARG A 2 18.96 -10.60 -5.49
N ILE A 3 18.25 -9.81 -4.71
CA ILE A 3 18.30 -8.34 -4.69
C ILE A 3 18.40 -7.89 -3.24
N SER A 4 18.93 -6.70 -3.00
CA SER A 4 18.93 -6.11 -1.66
C SER A 4 17.52 -5.67 -1.23
N ILE A 5 17.33 -5.48 0.08
CA ILE A 5 16.06 -5.02 0.65
C ILE A 5 15.70 -3.64 0.11
N ASP A 6 16.67 -2.73 -0.01
CA ASP A 6 16.44 -1.38 -0.55
C ASP A 6 16.04 -1.44 -2.03
N GLU A 7 16.72 -2.25 -2.85
CA GLU A 7 16.34 -2.44 -4.25
C GLU A 7 14.92 -2.99 -4.40
N ALA A 8 14.54 -3.96 -3.56
CA ALA A 8 13.21 -4.53 -3.53
C ALA A 8 12.16 -3.46 -3.15
N ARG A 9 12.41 -2.70 -2.09
CA ARG A 9 11.53 -1.62 -1.64
C ARG A 9 11.35 -0.56 -2.73
N GLN A 10 12.45 -0.10 -3.31
CA GLN A 10 12.44 0.90 -4.38
C GLN A 10 11.75 0.40 -5.64
N LEU A 11 11.84 -0.90 -5.94
CA LEU A 11 11.07 -1.51 -7.02
C LEU A 11 9.56 -1.37 -6.78
N VAL A 12 9.08 -1.69 -5.57
CA VAL A 12 7.65 -1.52 -5.25
C VAL A 12 7.21 -0.06 -5.35
N VAL A 13 8.01 0.88 -4.82
CA VAL A 13 7.71 2.31 -4.91
C VAL A 13 7.58 2.75 -6.37
N ARG A 14 8.54 2.40 -7.23
CA ARG A 14 8.50 2.77 -8.66
C ARG A 14 7.27 2.20 -9.35
N VAL A 15 6.90 0.95 -9.08
CA VAL A 15 5.71 0.33 -9.67
C VAL A 15 4.43 1.04 -9.21
N MET A 16 4.30 1.36 -7.92
CA MET A 16 3.10 2.04 -7.40
C MET A 16 2.97 3.47 -7.94
N VAL A 17 4.07 4.22 -8.03
CA VAL A 17 4.08 5.56 -8.64
C VAL A 17 3.72 5.50 -10.13
N ALA A 18 4.25 4.51 -10.88
CA ALA A 18 3.88 4.30 -12.27
C ALA A 18 2.39 3.96 -12.46
N ASN A 19 1.74 3.43 -11.40
CA ASN A 19 0.30 3.19 -11.34
C ASN A 19 -0.43 4.30 -10.55
N ALA A 20 0.05 5.54 -10.68
CA ALA A 20 -0.59 6.77 -10.21
C ALA A 20 -0.83 6.89 -8.70
N HIS A 21 -0.10 6.16 -7.86
CA HIS A 21 -0.06 6.43 -6.42
C HIS A 21 0.86 7.62 -6.10
N SER A 22 0.54 8.35 -5.03
CA SER A 22 1.46 9.34 -4.46
C SER A 22 2.73 8.67 -3.91
N SER A 23 3.83 9.40 -3.83
CA SER A 23 5.08 8.88 -3.25
C SER A 23 4.92 8.43 -1.79
N GLU A 24 4.07 9.12 -1.01
CA GLU A 24 3.73 8.73 0.36
C GLU A 24 3.06 7.35 0.40
N TYR A 25 1.99 7.16 -0.39
CA TYR A 25 1.26 5.90 -0.40
C TYR A 25 2.09 4.76 -1.00
N ALA A 26 2.88 5.04 -2.03
CA ALA A 26 3.83 4.10 -2.58
C ALA A 26 4.85 3.63 -1.53
N GLY A 27 5.31 4.53 -0.66
CA GLY A 27 6.18 4.20 0.48
C GLY A 27 5.51 3.25 1.47
N ILE A 28 4.30 3.57 1.94
CA ILE A 28 3.54 2.74 2.88
C ILE A 28 3.29 1.34 2.30
N ILE A 29 2.91 1.25 1.03
CA ILE A 29 2.71 -0.03 0.34
C ILE A 29 4.02 -0.81 0.30
N ALA A 30 5.13 -0.17 -0.09
CA ALA A 30 6.43 -0.82 -0.16
C ALA A 30 6.88 -1.37 1.20
N ASP A 31 6.70 -0.60 2.28
CA ASP A 31 7.05 -1.02 3.63
C ASP A 31 6.25 -2.27 4.06
N HIS A 32 4.95 -2.31 3.78
CA HIS A 32 4.12 -3.48 4.06
C HIS A 32 4.54 -4.72 3.25
N ILE A 33 4.77 -4.55 1.94
CA ILE A 33 5.18 -5.65 1.04
C ILE A 33 6.52 -6.25 1.51
N ILE A 34 7.47 -5.39 1.90
CA ILE A 34 8.79 -5.83 2.38
C ILE A 34 8.68 -6.51 3.75
N ASP A 35 7.84 -6.02 4.68
CA ASP A 35 7.61 -6.73 5.95
C ASP A 35 7.09 -8.15 5.71
N CYS A 36 6.10 -8.31 4.84
CA CYS A 36 5.59 -9.63 4.47
C CYS A 36 6.67 -10.53 3.86
N GLU A 37 7.46 -10.01 2.92
CA GLU A 37 8.54 -10.76 2.26
C GLU A 37 9.57 -11.26 3.28
N LEU A 38 10.06 -10.38 4.16
CA LEU A 38 11.10 -10.71 5.14
C LEU A 38 10.61 -11.68 6.23
N ARG A 39 9.30 -11.75 6.47
CA ARG A 39 8.67 -12.67 7.43
C ARG A 39 8.25 -14.00 6.83
N GLY A 40 8.46 -14.21 5.52
CA GLY A 40 8.02 -15.41 4.81
C GLY A 40 6.50 -15.50 4.61
N LEU A 41 5.79 -14.36 4.65
CA LEU A 41 4.36 -14.28 4.33
C LEU A 41 4.17 -14.08 2.83
N GLU A 42 4.52 -15.11 2.05
CA GLU A 42 4.64 -15.03 0.59
C GLU A 42 3.39 -14.48 -0.13
N TYR A 43 2.19 -14.76 0.41
CA TYR A 43 0.92 -14.26 -0.15
C TYR A 43 0.78 -12.72 -0.09
N GLY A 44 1.51 -12.06 0.82
CA GLY A 44 1.54 -10.61 0.99
C GLY A 44 2.83 -9.95 0.51
N GLY A 45 3.83 -10.74 0.09
CA GLY A 45 5.16 -10.27 -0.32
C GLY A 45 5.22 -9.71 -1.75
N LEU A 46 6.40 -9.69 -2.36
CA LEU A 46 6.67 -9.05 -3.65
C LEU A 46 5.75 -9.53 -4.78
N ALA A 47 5.39 -10.82 -4.79
CA ALA A 47 4.49 -11.38 -5.78
C ALA A 47 3.09 -10.71 -5.75
N ARG A 48 2.65 -10.21 -4.59
CA ARG A 48 1.36 -9.55 -4.41
C ARG A 48 1.23 -8.26 -5.23
N VAL A 49 2.35 -7.61 -5.54
CA VAL A 49 2.40 -6.38 -6.34
C VAL A 49 1.78 -6.58 -7.72
N ILE A 50 1.94 -7.76 -8.33
CA ILE A 50 1.38 -8.08 -9.65
C ILE A 50 -0.16 -7.98 -9.59
N SER A 51 -0.77 -8.66 -8.64
CA SER A 51 -2.23 -8.65 -8.47
C SER A 51 -2.79 -7.28 -8.08
N ILE A 52 -2.00 -6.46 -7.36
CA ILE A 52 -2.38 -5.06 -7.07
C ILE A 52 -2.43 -4.27 -8.37
N VAL A 53 -1.40 -4.37 -9.21
CA VAL A 53 -1.35 -3.68 -10.51
C VAL A 53 -2.48 -4.14 -11.43
N GLU A 54 -2.75 -5.44 -11.52
CA GLU A 54 -3.89 -5.97 -12.30
C GLU A 54 -5.23 -5.39 -11.84
N ARG A 55 -5.43 -5.27 -10.51
CA ARG A 55 -6.61 -4.59 -9.97
C ARG A 55 -6.66 -3.13 -10.43
N LEU A 56 -5.56 -2.39 -10.27
CA LEU A 56 -5.49 -0.96 -10.61
C LEU A 56 -5.71 -0.71 -12.11
N GLN A 57 -5.22 -1.58 -12.99
CA GLN A 57 -5.46 -1.47 -14.43
C GLN A 57 -6.95 -1.63 -14.77
N ARG A 58 -7.68 -2.46 -14.01
CA ARG A 58 -9.12 -2.67 -14.21
C ARG A 58 -9.98 -1.57 -13.57
N THR A 59 -9.60 -1.07 -12.39
CA THR A 59 -10.45 -0.16 -11.61
C THR A 59 -10.00 1.30 -11.66
N GLY A 60 -8.78 1.55 -12.13
CA GLY A 60 -8.09 2.82 -11.97
C GLY A 60 -7.47 2.96 -10.58
N ALA A 61 -6.57 3.95 -10.45
CA ALA A 61 -6.03 4.36 -9.17
C ALA A 61 -7.09 5.10 -8.32
N PRO A 62 -7.09 4.94 -7.00
CA PRO A 62 -7.93 5.71 -6.09
C PRO A 62 -7.73 7.22 -6.32
N LYS A 63 -8.84 7.96 -6.42
CA LYS A 63 -8.81 9.40 -6.76
C LYS A 63 -8.78 10.33 -5.54
N ALA A 64 -9.06 9.79 -4.35
CA ALA A 64 -9.14 10.55 -3.11
C ALA A 64 -8.30 9.88 -2.02
N ALA A 65 -7.71 10.70 -1.16
CA ALA A 65 -6.93 10.24 -0.01
C ALA A 65 -7.82 9.56 1.04
N VAL A 66 -7.19 8.82 1.95
CA VAL A 66 -7.84 8.34 3.18
C VAL A 66 -8.10 9.53 4.10
N GLU A 67 -9.29 9.60 4.70
CA GLU A 67 -9.70 10.71 5.57
C GLU A 67 -10.45 10.21 6.81
N VAL A 68 -10.36 10.95 7.92
CA VAL A 68 -11.17 10.70 9.12
C VAL A 68 -12.57 11.26 8.87
N ALA A 69 -13.55 10.38 8.71
CA ALA A 69 -14.94 10.75 8.45
C ALA A 69 -15.73 11.05 9.73
N HIS A 70 -15.31 10.53 10.87
CA HIS A 70 -15.89 10.78 12.18
C HIS A 70 -14.88 10.41 13.28
N GLN A 71 -14.85 11.17 14.37
CA GLN A 71 -13.99 10.90 15.51
C GLN A 71 -14.69 11.22 16.83
N THR A 72 -14.41 10.40 17.84
CA THR A 72 -14.75 10.58 19.25
C THR A 72 -13.46 10.53 20.08
N PRO A 73 -13.49 10.74 21.41
CA PRO A 73 -12.30 10.64 22.24
C PRO A 73 -11.60 9.26 22.22
N VAL A 74 -12.33 8.18 21.89
CA VAL A 74 -11.81 6.79 21.94
C VAL A 74 -12.08 5.98 20.68
N SER A 75 -12.60 6.59 19.63
CA SER A 75 -12.87 5.90 18.36
C SER A 75 -12.77 6.84 17.16
N ALA A 76 -12.40 6.28 16.02
CA ALA A 76 -12.41 6.98 14.74
C ALA A 76 -12.97 6.09 13.65
N ARG A 77 -13.63 6.69 12.66
CA ARG A 77 -14.07 6.02 11.44
C ARG A 77 -13.38 6.69 10.26
N LEU A 78 -12.55 5.93 9.56
CA LEU A 78 -11.86 6.39 8.37
C LEU A 78 -12.68 6.05 7.11
N ARG A 79 -12.68 6.95 6.14
CA ARG A 79 -13.14 6.67 4.78
C ARG A 79 -11.92 6.35 3.93
N GLY A 80 -11.83 5.09 3.49
CA GLY A 80 -10.67 4.61 2.72
C GLY A 80 -10.64 5.06 1.26
N ASN A 81 -11.77 5.51 0.70
CA ASN A 81 -11.86 6.00 -0.69
C ASN A 81 -11.24 5.04 -1.74
N ASP A 82 -11.46 3.73 -1.53
CA ASP A 82 -10.94 2.62 -2.36
C ASP A 82 -9.40 2.50 -2.41
N ASN A 83 -8.68 3.20 -1.53
CA ASN A 83 -7.25 2.98 -1.31
C ASN A 83 -6.98 1.55 -0.84
N LEU A 84 -5.76 1.07 -1.13
CA LEU A 84 -5.32 -0.24 -0.67
C LEU A 84 -5.41 -0.32 0.86
N GLY A 85 -5.85 -1.49 1.35
CA GLY A 85 -6.02 -1.72 2.79
C GLY A 85 -4.75 -1.43 3.60
N TYR A 86 -3.56 -1.56 3.02
CA TYR A 86 -2.29 -1.25 3.67
C TYR A 86 -2.19 0.23 4.06
N ILE A 87 -2.63 1.13 3.18
CA ILE A 87 -2.65 2.57 3.43
C ILE A 87 -3.69 2.88 4.51
N VAL A 88 -4.90 2.33 4.35
CA VAL A 88 -6.01 2.58 5.29
C VAL A 88 -5.67 2.07 6.70
N ALA A 89 -5.07 0.88 6.79
CA ALA A 89 -4.65 0.30 8.06
C ALA A 89 -3.53 1.11 8.72
N TYR A 90 -2.51 1.52 7.94
CA TYR A 90 -1.43 2.37 8.46
C TYR A 90 -1.97 3.68 9.04
N LYS A 91 -2.85 4.37 8.31
CA LYS A 91 -3.51 5.61 8.75
C LYS A 91 -4.46 5.41 9.94
N ALA A 92 -4.96 4.19 10.16
CA ALA A 92 -5.79 3.89 11.32
C ALA A 92 -4.97 3.65 12.59
N THR A 93 -3.66 3.44 12.47
CA THR A 93 -2.76 3.10 13.58
C THR A 93 -1.69 4.17 13.86
N GLU A 94 -1.70 5.29 13.13
CA GLU A 94 -0.80 6.42 13.36
C GLU A 94 -1.16 7.25 14.60
#